data_AF-H2J9W0-F1
#
_entry.id   AF-H2J9W0-F1
#
_cell.length_a   1.000
_cell.length_b   1.000
_cell.length_c   1.000
_cell.angle_alpha   90.00
_cell.angle_beta   90.00
_cell.angle_gamma   90.00
#
_symmetry.space_group_name_H-M   'P 1'
#
loop_
_entity.id
_entity.type
_entity.pdbx_description
1 polymer ?
#
loop_
_entity_poly.entity_id
_entity_poly.type
_entity_poly.pdbx_seq_one_letter_code
_entity_poly.pdbx_strand_id
1 'polypeptide(L)'
;MIDITKAATVFIGRRGEHHFRNLEFDVSSLLDGTYPGAALSAIYKRPDSTAYPVVTNYADGILTWSPSATDTEIVGVGQLEIRVTYGDVVGKSVRILTIVEEALVDGIAEPPDPPAQEWLNQVLSALAELDINQIDNLLNLIYNLLNNNYNLLNTTHNRVNDTYGLLSTTNGLVDDNHTLLNTTHDLLEDNFSLLNTTNSLLNDNYNLLNTTHSLIEDMRDTLYLRTGIILNHLHPIETATAPDMVSRRGAITFTSINSGNNVVLGSVTYTFVTSLGSPTANNVQVLIQDTLRNTVKKLAGAIRGVQDVANISYGPGTVPNPISTGYWTSQIFSIGEVTIPSGESLFLLERAENATTPLTLTSTATATINAFARASYLRYALSGNPTGVRGHLHTLLPIGSVVIGGQGGLLYPTTYDCHLITLCRQSDTSEKELDLYISNDEVNFTRISRSTPIGDDTSNAGLHTHIQMRQGRVPSGYGLYIRMGSDGSSANAYCDLKFTYHLYPVNLATANI
;
A
#
# COMPACT_ATOMS: atom_id res chain seq x y z
N MET A 1 -93.18 -29.86 72.39
CA MET A 1 -94.37 -29.76 71.53
C MET A 1 -94.55 -31.02 70.69
N ILE A 2 -95.74 -31.63 70.76
CA ILE A 2 -96.13 -32.89 70.13
C ILE A 2 -97.06 -32.58 68.98
N ASP A 3 -96.68 -33.01 67.79
CA ASP A 3 -97.45 -32.85 66.55
C ASP A 3 -98.52 -33.96 66.46
N ILE A 4 -99.79 -33.59 66.69
CA ILE A 4 -100.90 -34.55 66.74
C ILE A 4 -101.29 -35.11 65.36
N THR A 5 -100.76 -34.57 64.27
CA THR A 5 -101.07 -35.05 62.90
C THR A 5 -100.28 -36.30 62.53
N LYS A 6 -99.25 -36.62 63.31
CA LYS A 6 -98.44 -37.84 63.17
C LYS A 6 -98.86 -38.85 64.24
N ALA A 7 -98.77 -40.15 63.93
CA ALA A 7 -99.02 -41.19 64.91
C ALA A 7 -98.03 -41.05 66.07
N ALA A 8 -98.49 -40.50 67.19
CA ALA A 8 -97.65 -40.13 68.33
C ALA A 8 -97.92 -41.08 69.51
N THR A 9 -96.87 -41.77 69.94
CA THR A 9 -96.79 -42.41 71.25
C THR A 9 -95.97 -41.50 72.15
N VAL A 10 -96.54 -41.10 73.29
CA VAL A 10 -95.96 -40.09 74.18
C VAL A 10 -95.64 -40.71 75.53
N PHE A 11 -94.39 -40.62 75.94
CA PHE A 11 -94.00 -40.98 77.30
C PHE A 11 -94.44 -39.88 78.27
N ILE A 12 -95.27 -40.24 79.26
CA ILE A 12 -95.87 -39.26 80.16
C ILE A 12 -95.20 -39.21 81.55
N GLY A 13 -94.41 -40.23 81.90
CA GLY A 13 -93.63 -40.29 83.14
C GLY A 13 -93.39 -41.73 83.62
N ARG A 14 -92.53 -41.90 84.61
CA ARG A 14 -92.43 -43.17 85.36
C ARG A 14 -93.45 -43.21 86.51
N ARG A 15 -93.81 -44.40 86.98
CA ARG A 15 -94.67 -44.58 88.16
C ARG A 15 -94.19 -43.71 89.31
N GLY A 16 -95.08 -42.85 89.82
CA GLY A 16 -94.81 -41.91 90.92
C GLY A 16 -94.31 -40.51 90.50
N GLU A 17 -93.91 -40.29 89.25
CA GLU A 17 -93.55 -38.96 88.74
C GLU A 17 -94.82 -38.11 88.52
N HIS A 18 -94.98 -37.01 89.25
CA HIS A 18 -96.17 -36.16 89.15
C HIS A 18 -95.82 -34.68 88.92
N HIS A 19 -96.51 -34.04 87.99
CA HIS A 19 -96.37 -32.62 87.60
C HIS A 19 -94.96 -32.16 87.20
N PHE A 20 -93.99 -33.07 87.05
CA PHE A 20 -92.64 -32.72 86.62
C PHE A 20 -92.55 -32.44 85.10
N ARG A 21 -93.49 -32.97 84.31
CA ARG A 21 -93.53 -32.83 82.86
C ARG A 21 -94.76 -32.05 82.42
N ASN A 22 -94.56 -31.14 81.47
CA ASN A 22 -95.63 -30.44 80.76
C ASN A 22 -95.63 -30.93 79.31
N LEU A 23 -96.66 -31.68 78.93
CA LEU A 23 -96.85 -32.21 77.58
C LEU A 23 -97.66 -31.22 76.76
N GLU A 24 -97.00 -30.56 75.82
CA GLU A 24 -97.59 -29.55 74.94
C GLU A 24 -97.97 -30.18 73.60
N PHE A 25 -99.25 -30.16 73.23
CA PHE A 25 -99.77 -30.70 71.97
C PHE A 25 -100.16 -29.55 71.03
N ASP A 26 -99.64 -29.55 69.80
CA ASP A 26 -100.09 -28.60 68.77
C ASP A 26 -101.45 -29.07 68.23
N VAL A 27 -102.51 -28.32 68.54
CA VAL A 27 -103.90 -28.63 68.14
C VAL A 27 -104.41 -27.75 67.01
N SER A 28 -103.53 -26.96 66.39
CA SER A 28 -103.88 -26.00 65.33
C SER A 28 -104.60 -26.66 64.15
N SER A 29 -104.24 -27.91 63.81
CA SER A 29 -104.86 -28.68 62.72
C SER A 29 -106.32 -29.10 63.00
N LEU A 30 -106.73 -29.15 64.27
CA LEU A 30 -108.11 -29.50 64.64
C LEU A 30 -109.05 -28.28 64.57
N LEU A 31 -108.51 -27.07 64.65
CA LEU A 31 -109.24 -25.80 64.67
C LEU A 31 -109.02 -25.05 63.35
N ASP A 32 -109.77 -25.39 62.30
CA ASP A 32 -109.63 -24.82 60.95
C ASP A 32 -110.29 -23.44 60.75
N GLY A 33 -110.70 -22.78 61.84
CA GLY A 33 -111.39 -21.48 61.80
C GLY A 33 -112.86 -21.52 61.35
N THR A 34 -113.38 -22.68 60.92
CA THR A 34 -114.76 -22.82 60.43
C THR A 34 -115.81 -22.66 61.54
N TYR A 35 -115.43 -22.94 62.80
CA TYR A 35 -116.31 -22.88 63.97
C TYR A 35 -115.74 -21.94 65.06
N PRO A 36 -115.87 -20.60 64.90
CA PRO A 36 -115.39 -19.65 65.91
C PRO A 36 -116.18 -19.83 67.21
N GLY A 37 -115.52 -20.33 68.25
CA GLY A 37 -116.12 -20.62 69.57
C GLY A 37 -116.14 -22.09 69.99
N ALA A 38 -115.51 -23.00 69.24
CA ALA A 38 -115.39 -24.40 69.65
C ALA A 38 -114.46 -24.56 70.88
N ALA A 39 -114.84 -25.43 71.82
CA ALA A 39 -114.06 -25.76 73.01
C ALA A 39 -113.22 -27.02 72.79
N LEU A 40 -112.06 -27.08 73.44
CA LEU A 40 -111.21 -28.27 73.50
C LEU A 40 -111.37 -28.96 74.84
N SER A 41 -111.52 -30.28 74.82
CA SER A 41 -111.49 -31.12 76.01
C SER A 41 -110.59 -32.33 75.79
N ALA A 42 -109.92 -32.80 76.84
CA ALA A 42 -109.07 -33.97 76.76
C ALA A 42 -109.55 -35.02 77.77
N ILE A 43 -109.70 -36.25 77.30
CA ILE A 43 -110.08 -37.40 78.11
C ILE A 43 -108.92 -38.37 78.10
N TYR A 44 -108.42 -38.71 79.27
CA TYR A 44 -107.39 -39.71 79.43
C TYR A 44 -107.99 -41.03 79.85
N LYS A 45 -107.64 -42.09 79.12
CA LYS A 45 -107.88 -43.48 79.48
C LYS A 45 -106.58 -44.08 79.98
N ARG A 46 -106.49 -44.32 81.28
CA ARG A 46 -105.32 -44.93 81.93
C ARG A 46 -105.15 -46.40 81.48
N PRO A 47 -103.94 -47.01 81.59
CA PRO A 47 -103.73 -48.41 81.19
C PRO A 47 -104.69 -49.45 81.79
N ASP A 48 -105.27 -49.20 82.96
CA ASP A 48 -106.29 -50.04 83.60
C ASP A 48 -107.71 -49.90 82.98
N SER A 49 -107.81 -49.14 81.89
CA SER A 49 -109.03 -48.79 81.17
C SER A 49 -109.98 -47.79 81.85
N THR A 50 -109.59 -47.16 82.96
CA THR A 50 -110.35 -46.07 83.57
C THR A 50 -110.23 -44.79 82.74
N ALA A 51 -111.36 -44.21 82.28
CA ALA A 51 -111.37 -43.01 81.45
C ALA A 51 -111.98 -41.80 82.20
N TYR A 52 -111.29 -40.67 82.20
CA TYR A 52 -111.72 -39.44 82.88
C TYR A 52 -111.20 -38.19 82.14
N PRO A 53 -111.89 -37.04 82.25
CA PRO A 53 -111.37 -35.79 81.74
C PRO A 53 -110.11 -35.40 82.49
N VAL A 54 -109.08 -34.97 81.76
CA VAL A 54 -107.87 -34.41 82.35
C VAL A 54 -107.89 -32.89 82.22
N VAL A 55 -107.27 -32.23 83.20
CA VAL A 55 -107.14 -30.78 83.19
C VAL A 55 -106.07 -30.41 82.18
N THR A 56 -106.47 -29.64 81.18
CA THR A 56 -105.57 -29.09 80.17
C THR A 56 -105.74 -27.57 80.10
N ASN A 57 -104.66 -26.90 79.68
CA ASN A 57 -104.69 -25.47 79.41
C ASN A 57 -104.45 -25.24 77.92
N TYR A 58 -105.26 -24.40 77.28
CA TYR A 58 -105.11 -24.07 75.87
C TYR A 58 -104.71 -22.61 75.70
N ALA A 59 -103.62 -22.37 74.96
CA ALA A 59 -103.19 -21.03 74.56
C ALA A 59 -102.50 -21.10 73.19
N ASP A 60 -102.81 -20.15 72.31
CA ASP A 60 -102.12 -19.92 71.02
C ASP A 60 -101.90 -21.18 70.17
N GLY A 61 -102.93 -22.02 70.03
CA GLY A 61 -102.85 -23.24 69.20
C GLY A 61 -102.26 -24.46 69.92
N ILE A 62 -101.81 -24.32 71.17
CA ILE A 62 -101.18 -25.40 71.95
C ILE A 62 -102.05 -25.78 73.14
N LEU A 63 -102.31 -27.08 73.29
CA LEU A 63 -102.95 -27.67 74.46
C LEU A 63 -101.90 -28.32 75.35
N THR A 64 -101.75 -27.83 76.58
CA THR A 64 -100.78 -28.36 77.54
C THR A 64 -101.46 -29.22 78.60
N TRP A 65 -100.93 -30.42 78.83
CA TRP A 65 -101.31 -31.33 79.89
C TRP A 65 -100.09 -31.65 80.77
N SER A 66 -100.23 -31.53 82.09
CA SER A 66 -99.20 -31.92 83.04
C SER A 66 -99.66 -33.17 83.78
N PRO A 67 -99.17 -34.37 83.42
CA PRO A 67 -99.57 -35.62 84.06
C PRO A 67 -99.41 -35.55 85.58
N SER A 68 -100.51 -35.79 86.27
CA SER A 68 -100.60 -35.87 87.72
C SER A 68 -100.17 -37.24 88.23
N ALA A 69 -100.04 -37.39 89.56
CA ALA A 69 -99.72 -38.68 90.18
C ALA A 69 -100.73 -39.77 89.77
N THR A 70 -101.99 -39.38 89.64
CA THR A 70 -103.12 -40.20 89.16
C THR A 70 -102.91 -40.65 87.71
N ASP A 71 -102.34 -39.82 86.84
CA ASP A 71 -102.11 -40.17 85.44
C ASP A 71 -100.97 -41.20 85.28
N THR A 72 -99.95 -41.13 86.14
CA THR A 72 -98.77 -42.03 86.16
C THR A 72 -98.88 -43.21 87.12
N GLU A 73 -100.03 -43.41 87.77
CA GLU A 73 -100.19 -44.38 88.85
C GLU A 73 -99.98 -45.82 88.37
N ILE A 74 -100.46 -46.14 87.16
CA ILE A 74 -100.43 -47.48 86.59
C ILE A 74 -99.46 -47.50 85.42
N VAL A 75 -98.44 -48.35 85.51
CA VAL A 75 -97.47 -48.63 84.44
C VAL A 75 -98.18 -49.28 83.26
N GLY A 76 -97.85 -48.85 82.04
CA GLY A 76 -98.38 -49.42 80.81
C GLY A 76 -98.78 -48.38 79.78
N VAL A 77 -99.57 -48.82 78.78
CA VAL A 77 -100.02 -47.97 77.67
C VAL A 77 -101.44 -47.47 77.91
N GLY A 78 -101.59 -46.16 78.10
CA GLY A 78 -102.86 -45.44 78.15
C GLY A 78 -103.17 -44.74 76.82
N GLN A 79 -104.28 -44.01 76.77
CA GLN A 79 -104.71 -43.27 75.59
C GLN A 79 -105.29 -41.91 75.97
N LEU A 80 -104.77 -40.84 75.39
CA LEU A 80 -105.33 -39.50 75.50
C LEU A 80 -106.16 -39.22 74.25
N GLU A 81 -107.41 -38.79 74.42
CA GLU A 81 -108.23 -38.29 73.33
C GLU A 81 -108.48 -36.79 73.52
N ILE A 82 -108.07 -35.99 72.55
CA ILE A 82 -108.37 -34.55 72.49
C ILE A 82 -109.54 -34.35 71.54
N ARG A 83 -110.61 -33.71 72.01
CA ARG A 83 -111.87 -33.50 71.30
C ARG A 83 -112.15 -32.01 71.14
N VAL A 84 -112.59 -31.64 69.94
CA VAL A 84 -113.20 -30.33 69.64
C VAL A 84 -114.71 -30.47 69.73
N THR A 85 -115.34 -29.69 70.60
CA THR A 85 -116.79 -29.61 70.77
C THR A 85 -117.31 -28.22 70.40
N TYR A 86 -118.41 -28.15 69.65
CA TYR A 86 -119.09 -26.88 69.34
C TYR A 86 -120.57 -27.04 69.68
N GLY A 87 -121.02 -26.36 70.75
CA GLY A 87 -122.29 -26.69 71.40
C GLY A 87 -122.27 -28.11 71.99
N ASP A 88 -123.36 -28.86 71.79
CA ASP A 88 -123.51 -30.24 72.29
C ASP A 88 -122.95 -31.32 71.34
N VAL A 89 -122.22 -30.92 70.29
CA VAL A 89 -121.72 -31.84 69.25
C VAL A 89 -120.19 -31.93 69.29
N VAL A 90 -119.67 -33.16 69.32
CA VAL A 90 -118.24 -33.44 69.12
C VAL A 90 -117.96 -33.41 67.62
N GLY A 91 -117.17 -32.42 67.18
CA GLY A 91 -116.87 -32.21 65.76
C GLY A 91 -115.71 -33.05 65.26
N LYS A 92 -114.52 -32.89 65.85
CA LYS A 92 -113.28 -33.60 65.49
C LYS A 92 -112.59 -34.11 66.75
N SER A 93 -111.94 -35.28 66.69
CA SER A 93 -111.06 -35.75 67.77
C SER A 93 -109.79 -36.40 67.24
N VAL A 94 -108.75 -36.42 68.08
CA VAL A 94 -107.50 -37.14 67.84
C VAL A 94 -107.18 -38.01 69.06
N ARG A 95 -106.66 -39.21 68.82
CA ARG A 95 -106.25 -40.16 69.86
C ARG A 95 -104.73 -40.35 69.83
N ILE A 96 -104.12 -40.30 71.01
CA ILE A 96 -102.67 -40.36 71.24
C ILE A 96 -102.40 -41.50 72.22
N LEU A 97 -101.43 -42.37 71.93
CA LEU A 97 -101.01 -43.40 72.88
C LEU A 97 -100.07 -42.80 73.91
N THR A 98 -100.24 -43.13 75.19
CA THR A 98 -99.37 -42.65 76.28
C THR A 98 -98.65 -43.83 76.93
N ILE A 99 -97.40 -43.68 77.31
CA ILE A 99 -96.65 -44.72 78.05
C ILE A 99 -96.28 -44.21 79.44
N VAL A 100 -96.58 -45.02 80.45
CA VAL A 100 -96.02 -44.92 81.81
C VAL A 100 -95.04 -46.09 82.00
N GLU A 101 -93.80 -45.82 82.42
CA GLU A 101 -92.77 -46.85 82.69
C GLU A 101 -92.60 -47.13 84.20
N GLU A 102 -91.98 -48.26 84.55
CA GLU A 102 -91.56 -48.55 85.93
C GLU A 102 -90.42 -47.62 86.38
N ALA A 103 -90.46 -47.19 87.65
CA ALA A 103 -89.32 -46.60 88.34
C ALA A 103 -88.40 -47.70 88.89
N LEU A 104 -87.08 -47.42 88.99
CA LEU A 104 -86.10 -48.39 89.51
C LEU A 104 -86.35 -48.78 90.98
N VAL A 105 -86.91 -47.85 91.77
CA VAL A 105 -87.36 -48.04 93.15
C VAL A 105 -88.56 -47.10 93.36
N ASP A 106 -89.64 -47.58 94.01
CA ASP A 106 -90.81 -46.75 94.35
C ASP A 106 -90.40 -45.72 95.44
N GLY A 107 -90.42 -44.43 95.13
CA GLY A 107 -90.07 -43.34 96.06
C GLY A 107 -88.59 -42.91 96.03
N ILE A 108 -88.24 -41.88 96.84
CA ILE A 108 -86.88 -41.32 96.91
C ILE A 108 -86.03 -42.17 97.89
N ALA A 109 -84.98 -42.85 97.42
CA ALA A 109 -84.09 -43.71 98.24
C ALA A 109 -82.66 -43.14 98.36
N GLU A 110 -82.00 -43.33 99.52
CA GLU A 110 -80.63 -42.87 99.83
C GLU A 110 -79.51 -43.85 99.33
N PRO A 111 -78.27 -43.38 99.05
CA PRO A 111 -77.19 -44.16 98.41
C PRO A 111 -76.30 -45.01 99.38
N PRO A 112 -75.58 -46.07 98.92
CA PRO A 112 -74.69 -46.93 99.75
C PRO A 112 -73.18 -46.51 99.80
N ASP A 113 -72.42 -46.94 100.84
CA ASP A 113 -71.02 -46.54 101.17
C ASP A 113 -69.85 -47.39 100.55
N PRO A 114 -68.60 -46.86 100.28
CA PRO A 114 -67.56 -47.49 99.40
C PRO A 114 -66.08 -47.71 99.93
N PRO A 115 -65.15 -48.37 99.16
CA PRO A 115 -63.75 -48.74 99.51
C PRO A 115 -62.58 -47.86 98.93
N ALA A 116 -62.34 -46.62 99.42
CA ALA A 116 -61.34 -45.68 98.84
C ALA A 116 -59.99 -45.48 99.59
N GLN A 117 -59.80 -46.06 100.78
CA GLN A 117 -58.73 -45.65 101.71
C GLN A 117 -57.33 -46.22 101.40
N GLU A 118 -57.21 -47.46 100.91
CA GLU A 118 -55.90 -48.12 100.72
C GLU A 118 -55.05 -47.51 99.60
N TRP A 119 -55.69 -47.08 98.51
CA TRP A 119 -55.01 -46.41 97.40
C TRP A 119 -54.36 -45.09 97.83
N LEU A 120 -55.01 -44.33 98.72
CA LEU A 120 -54.51 -43.04 99.20
C LEU A 120 -53.18 -43.16 99.95
N ASN A 121 -53.03 -44.21 100.76
CA ASN A 121 -51.81 -44.40 101.56
C ASN A 121 -50.59 -44.74 100.71
N GLN A 122 -50.77 -45.51 99.63
CA GLN A 122 -49.67 -45.84 98.70
C GLN A 122 -49.14 -44.60 97.99
N VAL A 123 -50.03 -43.69 97.59
CA VAL A 123 -49.67 -42.42 96.94
C VAL A 123 -48.87 -41.52 97.90
N LEU A 124 -49.27 -41.43 99.17
CA LEU A 124 -48.59 -40.59 100.17
C LEU A 124 -47.16 -41.06 100.46
N SER A 125 -46.90 -42.37 100.50
CA SER A 125 -45.55 -42.90 100.75
C SER A 125 -44.58 -42.58 99.61
N ALA A 126 -45.02 -42.74 98.35
CA ALA A 126 -44.19 -42.42 97.19
C ALA A 126 -43.86 -40.91 97.10
N LEU A 127 -44.75 -40.04 97.58
CA LEU A 127 -44.52 -38.59 97.63
C LEU A 127 -43.49 -38.20 98.71
N ALA A 128 -43.44 -38.91 99.84
CA ALA A 128 -42.53 -38.60 100.94
C ALA A 128 -41.05 -38.90 100.62
N GLU A 129 -40.78 -39.78 99.64
CA GLU A 129 -39.42 -40.11 99.18
C GLU A 129 -38.83 -39.07 98.21
N LEU A 130 -39.63 -38.12 97.70
CA LEU A 130 -39.15 -37.07 96.80
C LEU A 130 -38.52 -35.91 97.58
N ASP A 131 -37.22 -35.68 97.41
CA ASP A 131 -36.56 -34.45 97.86
C ASP A 131 -36.74 -33.32 96.85
N ILE A 132 -37.72 -32.46 97.12
CA ILE A 132 -38.07 -31.31 96.28
C ILE A 132 -36.88 -30.34 96.13
N ASN A 133 -36.06 -30.15 97.17
CA ASN A 133 -34.93 -29.23 97.09
C ASN A 133 -33.84 -29.76 96.15
N GLN A 134 -33.62 -31.07 96.12
CA GLN A 134 -32.69 -31.68 95.18
C GLN A 134 -33.19 -31.56 93.74
N ILE A 135 -34.49 -31.78 93.51
CA ILE A 135 -35.14 -31.62 92.21
C ILE A 135 -35.01 -30.17 91.72
N ASP A 136 -35.30 -29.18 92.57
CA ASP A 136 -35.20 -27.75 92.23
C ASP A 136 -33.75 -27.33 91.93
N ASN A 137 -32.77 -27.84 92.68
CA ASN A 137 -31.36 -27.56 92.42
C ASN A 137 -30.89 -28.15 91.07
N LEU A 138 -31.31 -29.38 90.75
CA LEU A 138 -31.04 -29.99 89.45
C LEU A 138 -31.69 -29.18 88.32
N LEU A 139 -32.93 -28.73 88.51
CA LEU A 139 -33.64 -27.91 87.54
C LEU A 139 -32.93 -26.58 87.29
N ASN A 140 -32.46 -25.90 88.34
CA ASN A 140 -31.68 -24.67 88.24
C ASN A 140 -30.32 -24.89 87.55
N LEU A 141 -29.63 -26.00 87.82
CA LEU A 141 -28.38 -26.34 87.13
C LEU A 141 -28.63 -26.57 85.64
N ILE A 142 -29.67 -27.32 85.29
CA ILE A 142 -30.08 -27.53 83.89
C ILE A 142 -30.38 -26.20 83.21
N TYR A 143 -31.15 -25.32 83.86
CA TYR A 143 -31.47 -23.99 83.34
C TYR A 143 -30.21 -23.16 83.05
N ASN A 144 -29.27 -23.10 83.99
CA ASN A 144 -28.02 -22.36 83.82
C ASN A 144 -27.14 -22.94 82.70
N LEU A 145 -27.05 -24.27 82.59
CA LEU A 145 -26.32 -24.94 81.51
C LEU A 145 -26.94 -24.64 80.14
N LEU A 146 -28.27 -24.66 80.04
CA LEU A 146 -28.99 -24.29 78.82
C LEU A 146 -28.69 -22.83 78.43
N ASN A 147 -28.72 -21.90 79.38
CA ASN A 147 -28.41 -20.50 79.12
C ASN A 147 -26.95 -20.28 78.66
N ASN A 148 -26.00 -20.97 79.29
CA ASN A 148 -24.59 -20.93 78.88
C ASN A 148 -24.40 -21.49 77.46
N ASN A 149 -25.06 -22.60 77.12
CA ASN A 149 -25.03 -23.16 75.78
C ASN A 149 -25.62 -22.20 74.75
N TYR A 150 -26.72 -21.54 75.07
CA TYR A 150 -27.32 -20.51 74.21
C TYR A 150 -26.36 -19.35 73.94
N ASN A 151 -25.70 -18.83 74.98
CA ASN A 151 -24.72 -17.75 74.84
C ASN A 151 -23.48 -18.17 74.01
N LEU A 152 -23.00 -19.39 74.20
CA LEU A 152 -21.90 -19.94 73.42
C LEU A 152 -22.28 -20.09 71.94
N LEU A 153 -23.49 -20.58 71.66
CA LEU A 153 -24.01 -20.70 70.30
C LEU A 153 -24.13 -19.34 69.63
N ASN A 154 -24.65 -18.33 70.33
CA ASN A 154 -24.76 -16.96 69.80
C ASN A 154 -23.39 -16.35 69.49
N THR A 155 -22.42 -16.53 70.40
CA THR A 155 -21.03 -16.08 70.17
C THR A 155 -20.41 -16.77 68.96
N THR A 156 -20.64 -18.08 68.81
CA THR A 156 -20.16 -18.86 67.67
C THR A 156 -20.81 -18.36 66.37
N HIS A 157 -22.11 -18.10 66.39
CA HIS A 157 -22.84 -17.55 65.24
C HIS A 157 -22.28 -16.18 64.81
N ASN A 158 -22.04 -15.28 65.75
CA ASN A 158 -21.46 -13.96 65.46
C ASN A 158 -20.06 -14.08 64.84
N ARG A 159 -19.20 -14.95 65.38
CA ARG A 159 -17.86 -15.20 64.80
C ARG A 159 -17.92 -15.77 63.39
N VAL A 160 -18.91 -16.63 63.11
CA VAL A 160 -19.15 -17.16 61.76
C VAL A 160 -19.59 -16.03 60.82
N ASN A 161 -20.49 -15.15 61.24
CA ASN A 161 -20.92 -13.98 60.45
C ASN A 161 -19.75 -13.02 60.18
N ASP A 162 -18.90 -12.74 61.17
CA ASP A 162 -17.70 -11.92 60.98
C ASP A 162 -16.75 -12.56 59.96
N THR A 163 -16.59 -13.89 60.02
CA THR A 163 -15.79 -14.65 59.05
C THR A 163 -16.36 -14.53 57.63
N TYR A 164 -17.68 -14.62 57.47
CA TYR A 164 -18.35 -14.38 56.18
C TYR A 164 -18.14 -12.94 55.68
N GLY A 165 -18.19 -11.93 56.56
CA GLY A 165 -17.91 -10.54 56.21
C GLY A 165 -16.46 -10.33 55.72
N LEU A 166 -15.50 -10.93 56.42
CA LEU A 166 -14.08 -10.90 56.01
C LEU A 166 -13.86 -11.60 54.66
N LEU A 167 -14.51 -12.75 54.44
CA LEU A 167 -14.44 -13.47 53.17
C LEU A 167 -15.04 -12.64 52.03
N SER A 168 -16.19 -12.01 52.26
CA SER A 168 -16.82 -11.12 51.26
C SER A 168 -15.91 -9.94 50.90
N THR A 169 -15.25 -9.34 51.88
CA THR A 169 -14.29 -8.24 51.64
C THR A 169 -13.07 -8.73 50.85
N THR A 170 -12.57 -9.91 51.19
CA THR A 170 -11.44 -10.54 50.48
C THR A 170 -11.79 -10.82 49.02
N ASN A 171 -12.99 -11.34 48.76
CA ASN A 171 -13.46 -11.57 47.39
C ASN A 171 -13.55 -10.24 46.61
N GLY A 172 -14.08 -9.17 47.21
CA GLY A 172 -14.11 -7.85 46.57
C GLY A 172 -12.71 -7.33 46.19
N LEU A 173 -11.72 -7.48 47.08
CA LEU A 173 -10.33 -7.10 46.77
C LEU A 173 -9.71 -7.96 45.65
N VAL A 174 -10.11 -9.23 45.53
CA VAL A 174 -9.68 -10.10 44.42
C VAL A 174 -10.29 -9.62 43.10
N ASP A 175 -11.57 -9.26 43.09
CA ASP A 175 -12.26 -8.73 41.91
C ASP A 175 -11.66 -7.39 41.45
N ASP A 176 -11.35 -6.49 42.39
CA ASP A 176 -10.67 -5.23 42.11
C ASP A 176 -9.27 -5.45 41.51
N ASN A 177 -8.50 -6.37 42.08
CA ASN A 177 -7.18 -6.75 41.55
C ASN A 177 -7.28 -7.36 40.15
N HIS A 178 -8.28 -8.20 39.89
CA HIS A 178 -8.51 -8.77 38.56
C HIS A 178 -8.84 -7.66 37.54
N THR A 179 -9.66 -6.70 37.93
CA THR A 179 -10.00 -5.53 37.10
C THR A 179 -8.76 -4.71 36.77
N LEU A 180 -7.93 -4.40 37.78
CA LEU A 180 -6.68 -3.66 37.58
C LEU A 180 -5.69 -4.39 36.67
N LEU A 181 -5.59 -5.72 36.80
CA LEU A 181 -4.74 -6.55 35.95
C LEU A 181 -5.21 -6.49 34.48
N ASN A 182 -6.51 -6.58 34.23
CA ASN A 182 -7.07 -6.47 32.88
C ASN A 182 -6.80 -5.07 32.29
N THR A 183 -7.04 -3.99 33.05
CA THR A 183 -6.70 -2.63 32.58
C THR A 183 -5.21 -2.48 32.26
N THR A 184 -4.34 -3.09 33.06
CA THR A 184 -2.89 -3.08 32.79
C THR A 184 -2.55 -3.85 31.52
N HIS A 185 -3.21 -4.98 31.27
CA HIS A 185 -3.05 -5.74 30.05
C HIS A 185 -3.45 -4.94 28.80
N ASP A 186 -4.62 -4.30 28.84
CA ASP A 186 -5.12 -3.48 27.73
C ASP A 186 -4.16 -2.32 27.41
N LEU A 187 -3.63 -1.64 28.44
CA LEU A 187 -2.63 -0.58 28.27
C LEU A 187 -1.32 -1.09 27.65
N LEU A 188 -0.91 -2.32 27.94
CA LEU A 188 0.27 -2.92 27.32
C LEU A 188 0.02 -3.26 25.85
N GLU A 189 -1.18 -3.74 25.51
CA GLU A 189 -1.59 -4.00 24.13
C GLU A 189 -1.62 -2.71 23.29
N ASP A 190 -2.21 -1.63 23.83
CA ASP A 190 -2.21 -0.32 23.20
C ASP A 190 -0.79 0.22 22.95
N ASN A 191 0.10 0.09 23.93
CA ASN A 191 1.50 0.47 23.79
C ASN A 191 2.22 -0.33 22.70
N PHE A 192 1.95 -1.64 22.62
CA PHE A 192 2.52 -2.50 21.58
C PHE A 192 2.02 -2.10 20.19
N SER A 193 0.72 -1.77 20.06
CA SER A 193 0.14 -1.25 18.83
C SER A 193 0.81 0.06 18.40
N LEU A 194 0.99 1.01 19.33
CA LEU A 194 1.66 2.28 19.07
C LEU A 194 3.12 2.10 18.62
N LEU A 195 3.84 1.15 19.22
CA LEU A 195 5.21 0.81 18.82
C LEU A 195 5.25 0.28 17.38
N ASN A 196 4.31 -0.59 17.01
CA ASN A 196 4.21 -1.10 15.64
C ASN A 196 3.90 0.01 14.63
N THR A 197 2.99 0.92 14.95
CA THR A 197 2.73 2.10 14.10
C THR A 197 3.98 2.96 13.95
N THR A 198 4.72 3.20 15.03
CA THR A 198 5.98 3.97 15.01
C THR A 198 7.01 3.31 14.09
N ASN A 199 7.18 1.99 14.19
CA ASN A 199 8.10 1.24 13.33
C ASN A 199 7.70 1.32 11.85
N SER A 200 6.40 1.26 11.53
CA SER A 200 5.91 1.42 10.15
C SER A 200 6.28 2.79 9.59
N LEU A 201 6.04 3.87 10.35
CA LEU A 201 6.37 5.23 9.93
C LEU A 201 7.89 5.43 9.72
N LEU A 202 8.73 4.81 10.54
CA LEU A 202 10.18 4.82 10.35
C LEU A 202 10.59 4.13 9.05
N ASN A 203 9.96 2.99 8.72
CA ASN A 203 10.22 2.28 7.48
C ASN A 203 9.79 3.08 6.25
N ASP A 204 8.63 3.74 6.30
CA ASP A 204 8.15 4.61 5.22
C ASP A 204 9.10 5.79 4.99
N ASN A 205 9.60 6.42 6.06
CA ASN A 205 10.61 7.47 5.98
C ASN A 205 11.92 6.99 5.34
N TYR A 206 12.37 5.77 5.69
CA TYR A 206 13.56 5.18 5.10
C TYR A 206 13.39 4.95 3.59
N ASN A 207 12.22 4.47 3.17
CA ASN A 207 11.90 4.29 1.75
C ASN A 207 11.87 5.63 1.00
N LEU A 208 11.26 6.67 1.58
CA LEU A 208 11.23 8.01 0.99
C LEU A 208 12.64 8.60 0.84
N LEU A 209 13.52 8.38 1.82
CA LEU A 209 14.90 8.82 1.75
C LEU A 209 15.66 8.12 0.62
N ASN A 210 15.46 6.81 0.45
CA ASN A 210 16.06 6.07 -0.66
C ASN A 210 15.58 6.57 -2.03
N THR A 211 14.27 6.81 -2.20
CA THR A 211 13.73 7.40 -3.43
C THR A 211 14.33 8.77 -3.70
N THR A 212 14.48 9.61 -2.67
CA THR A 212 15.10 10.93 -2.79
C THR A 212 16.56 10.82 -3.21
N HIS A 213 17.32 9.88 -2.64
CA HIS A 213 18.70 9.62 -3.03
C HIS A 213 18.81 9.22 -4.50
N SER A 214 17.97 8.29 -4.98
CA SER A 214 17.95 7.88 -6.39
C SER A 214 17.65 9.06 -7.32
N LEU A 215 16.68 9.92 -6.98
CA LEU A 215 16.37 11.10 -7.78
C LEU A 215 17.53 12.10 -7.85
N ILE A 216 18.30 12.25 -6.78
CA ILE A 216 19.50 13.11 -6.76
C ILE A 216 20.59 12.53 -7.67
N GLU A 217 20.80 11.21 -7.64
CA GLU A 217 21.74 10.53 -8.54
C GLU A 217 21.34 10.72 -10.01
N ASP A 218 20.06 10.52 -10.35
CA ASP A 218 19.54 10.74 -11.71
C ASP A 218 19.71 12.21 -12.18
N MET A 219 19.47 13.16 -11.27
CA MET A 219 19.67 14.58 -11.53
C MET A 219 21.14 14.90 -11.77
N ARG A 220 22.05 14.35 -10.95
CA ARG A 220 23.49 14.51 -11.12
C ARG A 220 23.93 14.02 -12.50
N ASP A 221 23.48 12.82 -12.87
CA ASP A 221 23.84 12.20 -14.14
C ASP A 221 23.29 13.02 -15.33
N THR A 222 22.06 13.52 -15.21
CA THR A 222 21.47 14.45 -16.19
C THR A 222 22.27 15.74 -16.31
N LEU A 223 22.70 16.33 -15.19
CA LEU A 223 23.50 17.56 -15.18
C LEU A 223 24.88 17.34 -15.81
N TYR A 224 25.52 16.21 -15.52
CA TYR A 224 26.79 15.84 -16.14
C TYR A 224 26.65 15.64 -17.65
N LEU A 225 25.59 14.95 -18.09
CA LEU A 225 25.29 14.80 -19.51
C LEU A 225 25.09 16.16 -20.19
N ARG A 226 24.24 17.02 -19.61
CA ARG A 226 23.98 18.37 -20.14
C ARG A 226 25.24 19.23 -20.16
N THR A 227 26.05 19.17 -19.10
CA THR A 227 27.33 19.90 -19.04
C THR A 227 28.28 19.39 -20.12
N GLY A 228 28.36 18.07 -20.35
CA GLY A 228 29.13 17.50 -21.45
C GLY A 228 28.66 17.98 -22.82
N ILE A 229 27.34 17.98 -23.06
CA ILE A 229 26.74 18.50 -24.31
C ILE A 229 27.06 19.99 -24.48
N ILE A 230 26.83 20.79 -23.44
CA ILE A 230 27.08 22.23 -23.44
C ILE A 230 28.57 22.48 -23.66
N LEU A 231 29.47 21.78 -23.00
CA LEU A 231 30.92 21.92 -23.22
C LEU A 231 31.33 21.46 -24.62
N ASN A 232 30.65 20.49 -25.26
CA ASN A 232 30.90 20.16 -26.67
C ASN A 232 30.37 21.23 -27.63
N HIS A 233 29.31 21.95 -27.26
CA HIS A 233 28.75 23.05 -28.06
C HIS A 233 29.39 24.42 -27.75
N LEU A 234 29.97 24.59 -26.56
CA LEU A 234 30.68 25.78 -26.06
C LEU A 234 32.19 25.66 -26.16
N HIS A 235 32.74 24.46 -26.39
CA HIS A 235 34.01 24.37 -27.11
C HIS A 235 33.80 25.29 -28.30
N PRO A 236 34.71 26.25 -28.55
CA PRO A 236 34.50 27.21 -29.61
C PRO A 236 33.98 26.45 -30.82
N ILE A 237 33.11 27.07 -31.58
CA ILE A 237 33.00 26.74 -33.00
C ILE A 237 34.39 27.01 -33.62
N GLU A 238 35.37 26.18 -33.28
CA GLU A 238 36.07 25.39 -34.24
C GLU A 238 35.00 24.44 -34.84
N THR A 239 34.04 24.94 -35.61
CA THR A 239 34.33 24.88 -37.04
C THR A 239 35.82 25.11 -37.25
N ALA A 240 36.61 24.05 -37.06
CA ALA A 240 37.58 23.72 -38.05
C ALA A 240 36.75 23.50 -39.33
N THR A 241 36.25 24.58 -39.93
CA THR A 241 36.54 24.80 -41.34
C THR A 241 38.04 24.60 -41.36
N ALA A 242 38.45 23.38 -41.71
CA ALA A 242 39.85 22.99 -41.68
C ALA A 242 40.59 24.15 -42.34
N PRO A 243 41.43 24.89 -41.58
CA PRO A 243 41.82 26.24 -41.97
C PRO A 243 42.59 26.27 -43.30
N ASP A 244 42.99 25.10 -43.79
CA ASP A 244 43.72 24.88 -45.03
C ASP A 244 42.91 24.14 -46.12
N MET A 245 41.66 23.78 -45.86
CA MET A 245 40.86 23.08 -46.86
C MET A 245 40.15 24.04 -47.79
N VAL A 246 39.76 25.24 -47.37
CA VAL A 246 39.11 26.24 -48.26
C VAL A 246 40.07 26.83 -49.33
N SER A 247 41.33 26.41 -49.26
CA SER A 247 42.44 26.82 -50.09
C SER A 247 42.30 26.37 -51.56
N ARG A 248 42.56 27.29 -52.49
CA ARG A 248 42.68 26.96 -53.92
C ARG A 248 43.94 26.14 -54.16
N ARG A 249 43.98 25.42 -55.29
CA ARG A 249 45.05 24.47 -55.61
C ARG A 249 45.89 24.91 -56.80
N GLY A 250 47.18 24.63 -56.74
CA GLY A 250 48.11 24.72 -57.87
C GLY A 250 49.06 23.52 -57.87
N ALA A 251 49.74 23.29 -58.98
CA ALA A 251 50.74 22.23 -59.09
C ALA A 251 51.94 22.66 -59.94
N ILE A 252 53.10 22.10 -59.63
CA ILE A 252 54.28 22.13 -60.50
C ILE A 252 54.76 20.70 -60.68
N THR A 253 54.77 20.19 -61.91
CA THR A 253 55.31 18.87 -62.24
C THR A 253 56.68 19.01 -62.87
N PHE A 254 57.72 18.60 -62.15
CA PHE A 254 59.10 18.67 -62.60
C PHE A 254 59.47 17.45 -63.43
N THR A 255 60.17 17.67 -64.54
CA THR A 255 60.83 16.60 -65.31
C THR A 255 62.33 16.57 -65.08
N SER A 256 62.92 17.72 -64.74
CA SER A 256 64.32 17.82 -64.29
C SER A 256 64.53 19.03 -63.38
N ILE A 257 65.49 18.91 -62.46
CA ILE A 257 65.93 19.98 -61.55
C ILE A 257 67.46 19.98 -61.55
N ASN A 258 68.05 21.15 -61.83
CA ASN A 258 69.50 21.37 -61.82
C ASN A 258 69.88 22.42 -60.78
N SER A 259 71.15 22.42 -60.37
CA SER A 259 71.70 23.44 -59.47
C SER A 259 71.52 24.84 -60.05
N GLY A 260 71.08 25.78 -59.23
CA GLY A 260 70.76 27.16 -59.63
C GLY A 260 69.35 27.35 -60.18
N ASN A 261 68.60 26.28 -60.47
CA ASN A 261 67.18 26.43 -60.75
C ASN A 261 66.43 26.91 -59.50
N ASN A 262 65.28 27.53 -59.71
CA ASN A 262 64.45 28.04 -58.63
C ASN A 262 62.96 27.90 -58.92
N VAL A 263 62.18 28.01 -57.85
CA VAL A 263 60.73 28.16 -57.84
C VAL A 263 60.41 29.43 -57.07
N VAL A 264 59.62 30.33 -57.64
CA VAL A 264 59.10 31.51 -56.95
C VAL A 264 57.64 31.26 -56.63
N LEU A 265 57.30 31.39 -55.34
CA LEU A 265 55.95 31.21 -54.82
C LEU A 265 55.60 32.40 -53.94
N GLY A 266 54.78 33.31 -54.48
CA GLY A 266 54.50 34.61 -53.87
C GLY A 266 55.77 35.46 -53.78
N SER A 267 56.14 35.86 -52.57
CA SER A 267 57.35 36.65 -52.31
C SER A 267 58.60 35.81 -52.05
N VAL A 268 58.48 34.48 -51.96
CA VAL A 268 59.58 33.58 -51.55
C VAL A 268 60.17 32.86 -52.75
N THR A 269 61.49 32.86 -52.86
CA THR A 269 62.25 32.13 -53.88
C THR A 269 62.92 30.91 -53.26
N TYR A 270 62.63 29.73 -53.80
CA TYR A 270 63.26 28.46 -53.44
C TYR A 270 64.29 28.11 -54.50
N THR A 271 65.57 28.12 -54.15
CA THR A 271 66.67 27.83 -55.06
C THR A 271 67.23 26.44 -54.78
N PHE A 272 67.35 25.62 -55.81
CA PHE A 272 67.97 24.30 -55.74
C PHE A 272 69.48 24.42 -55.81
N VAL A 273 70.17 23.79 -54.86
CA VAL A 273 71.64 23.90 -54.72
C VAL A 273 72.26 22.52 -54.48
N THR A 274 73.54 22.38 -54.80
CA THR A 274 74.34 21.19 -54.47
C THR A 274 75.07 21.31 -53.13
N SER A 275 75.06 22.50 -52.52
CA SER A 275 75.54 22.75 -51.16
C SER A 275 74.74 23.90 -50.53
N LEU A 276 74.40 23.76 -49.25
CA LEU A 276 73.67 24.80 -48.51
C LEU A 276 74.61 25.94 -48.09
N GLY A 277 74.10 27.17 -48.11
CA GLY A 277 74.74 28.37 -47.60
C GLY A 277 73.82 29.17 -46.69
N SER A 278 74.02 30.49 -46.65
CA SER A 278 73.23 31.44 -45.85
C SER A 278 72.39 32.34 -46.76
N PRO A 279 71.17 31.92 -47.15
CA PRO A 279 70.31 32.73 -48.01
C PRO A 279 69.85 34.01 -47.31
N THR A 280 69.58 35.04 -48.11
CA THR A 280 69.00 36.30 -47.63
C THR A 280 67.50 36.15 -47.35
N ALA A 281 66.88 37.14 -46.70
CA ALA A 281 65.45 37.13 -46.44
C ALA A 281 64.63 36.87 -47.74
N ASN A 282 63.51 36.16 -47.60
CA ASN A 282 62.67 35.66 -48.68
C ASN A 282 63.32 34.66 -49.65
N ASN A 283 64.51 34.15 -49.34
CA ASN A 283 65.16 33.10 -50.10
C ASN A 283 65.33 31.84 -49.25
N VAL A 284 65.08 30.70 -49.86
CA VAL A 284 65.24 29.38 -49.26
C VAL A 284 66.10 28.54 -50.19
N GLN A 285 67.10 27.86 -49.65
CA GLN A 285 67.91 26.91 -50.40
C GLN A 285 67.47 25.49 -50.09
N VAL A 286 67.27 24.70 -51.14
CA VAL A 286 66.89 23.28 -51.04
C VAL A 286 68.01 22.46 -51.67
N LEU A 287 68.61 21.56 -50.88
CA LEU A 287 69.66 20.67 -51.35
C LEU A 287 69.08 19.64 -52.33
N ILE A 288 69.66 19.54 -53.53
CA ILE A 288 69.31 18.51 -54.52
C ILE A 288 69.63 17.13 -53.94
N GLN A 289 68.69 16.20 -54.08
CA GLN A 289 68.77 14.84 -53.55
C GLN A 289 69.07 13.84 -54.67
N ASP A 290 69.38 12.59 -54.31
CA ASP A 290 69.73 11.51 -55.25
C ASP A 290 68.66 11.20 -56.30
N THR A 291 67.40 11.55 -56.02
CA THR A 291 66.29 11.38 -56.96
C THR A 291 65.50 12.68 -57.08
N LEU A 292 64.90 12.88 -58.26
CA LEU A 292 63.98 13.99 -58.52
C LEU A 292 62.85 14.01 -57.47
N ARG A 293 62.28 12.83 -57.19
CA ARG A 293 61.27 12.61 -56.15
C ARG A 293 61.69 13.17 -54.80
N ASN A 294 62.85 12.75 -54.30
CA ASN A 294 63.33 13.17 -52.99
C ASN A 294 63.59 14.69 -52.97
N THR A 295 64.08 15.26 -54.07
CA THR A 295 64.28 16.71 -54.20
C THR A 295 62.95 17.46 -54.11
N VAL A 296 61.91 17.00 -54.80
CA VAL A 296 60.57 17.59 -54.73
C VAL A 296 59.95 17.43 -53.33
N LYS A 297 60.16 16.30 -52.65
CA LYS A 297 59.76 16.11 -51.24
C LYS A 297 60.42 17.13 -50.32
N LYS A 298 61.71 17.41 -50.50
CA LYS A 298 62.42 18.45 -49.73
C LYS A 298 61.90 19.85 -50.04
N LEU A 299 61.58 20.16 -51.29
CA LEU A 299 60.93 21.43 -51.63
C LEU A 299 59.56 21.58 -50.96
N ALA A 300 58.73 20.53 -50.94
CA ALA A 300 57.47 20.54 -50.22
C ALA A 300 57.66 20.82 -48.71
N GLY A 301 58.62 20.13 -48.09
CA GLY A 301 59.03 20.40 -46.70
C GLY A 301 59.52 21.83 -46.50
N ALA A 302 60.28 22.37 -47.46
CA ALA A 302 60.79 23.73 -47.42
C ALA A 302 59.66 24.76 -47.38
N ILE A 303 58.66 24.62 -48.26
CA ILE A 303 57.47 25.49 -48.31
C ILE A 303 56.68 25.43 -46.99
N ARG A 304 56.59 24.25 -46.38
CA ARG A 304 55.93 24.03 -45.08
C ARG A 304 56.70 24.56 -43.87
N GLY A 305 57.97 24.95 -44.05
CA GLY A 305 58.80 25.41 -42.93
C GLY A 305 59.40 24.29 -42.07
N VAL A 306 59.58 23.08 -42.62
CA VAL A 306 60.14 21.93 -41.89
C VAL A 306 61.60 22.22 -41.50
N GLN A 307 61.92 21.99 -40.22
CA GLN A 307 63.26 22.15 -39.67
C GLN A 307 64.16 20.96 -40.04
N ASP A 308 64.74 20.99 -41.25
CA ASP A 308 65.71 20.01 -41.75
C ASP A 308 67.01 20.71 -42.17
N VAL A 309 67.82 21.06 -41.17
CA VAL A 309 69.05 21.84 -41.34
C VAL A 309 70.10 21.16 -42.23
N ALA A 310 69.97 19.85 -42.46
CA ALA A 310 70.87 19.10 -43.35
C ALA A 310 70.52 19.32 -44.83
N ASN A 311 69.27 19.64 -45.15
CA ASN A 311 68.78 19.69 -46.54
C ASN A 311 68.12 21.03 -46.93
N ILE A 312 67.78 21.88 -45.96
CA ILE A 312 67.07 23.14 -46.18
C ILE A 312 67.74 24.24 -45.36
N SER A 313 68.02 25.36 -46.02
CA SER A 313 68.51 26.58 -45.36
C SER A 313 67.54 27.73 -45.64
N TYR A 314 67.08 28.38 -44.59
CA TYR A 314 66.08 29.45 -44.67
C TYR A 314 66.72 30.81 -44.45
N GLY A 315 66.33 31.77 -45.29
CA GLY A 315 66.66 33.16 -45.07
C GLY A 315 66.00 33.69 -43.80
N PRO A 316 66.58 34.73 -43.17
CA PRO A 316 65.98 35.36 -41.99
C PRO A 316 64.49 35.70 -42.23
N GLY A 317 63.62 35.30 -41.30
CA GLY A 317 62.17 35.55 -41.37
C GLY A 317 61.39 34.76 -42.43
N THR A 318 62.01 33.76 -43.08
CA THR A 318 61.43 33.05 -44.24
C THR A 318 60.91 31.64 -43.89
N VAL A 319 60.19 31.48 -42.78
CA VAL A 319 59.66 30.18 -42.31
C VAL A 319 58.31 30.34 -41.62
N PRO A 320 57.24 29.63 -42.01
CA PRO A 320 56.96 28.95 -43.29
C PRO A 320 56.56 29.94 -44.42
N ASN A 321 56.26 29.46 -45.64
CA ASN A 321 55.73 30.35 -46.68
C ASN A 321 54.44 31.05 -46.22
N PRO A 322 54.32 32.38 -46.37
CA PRO A 322 53.21 33.14 -45.80
C PRO A 322 51.89 32.97 -46.56
N ILE A 323 51.92 32.59 -47.84
CA ILE A 323 50.75 32.63 -48.73
C ILE A 323 50.28 31.23 -49.12
N SER A 324 51.17 30.23 -49.13
CA SER A 324 50.85 28.87 -49.55
C SER A 324 51.45 27.82 -48.65
N THR A 325 50.93 26.60 -48.73
CA THR A 325 51.58 25.39 -48.22
C THR A 325 51.85 24.43 -49.38
N GLY A 326 52.82 23.53 -49.22
CA GLY A 326 53.25 22.60 -50.27
C GLY A 326 53.25 21.16 -49.79
N TYR A 327 52.94 20.24 -50.68
CA TYR A 327 53.02 18.80 -50.39
C TYR A 327 53.41 17.98 -51.61
N TRP A 328 53.94 16.80 -51.34
CA TRP A 328 54.21 15.76 -52.32
C TRP A 328 53.44 14.50 -51.91
N THR A 329 53.06 13.68 -52.87
CA THR A 329 52.47 12.37 -52.61
C THR A 329 52.87 11.38 -53.70
N SER A 330 52.99 10.11 -53.34
CA SER A 330 53.17 9.02 -54.32
C SER A 330 51.95 8.79 -55.21
N GLN A 331 50.80 9.37 -54.83
CA GLN A 331 49.57 9.28 -55.59
C GLN A 331 49.61 10.19 -56.80
N ILE A 332 49.23 9.65 -57.96
CA ILE A 332 49.31 10.35 -59.24
C ILE A 332 47.93 10.89 -59.61
N PHE A 333 47.80 12.21 -59.77
CA PHE A 333 46.57 12.87 -60.23
C PHE A 333 46.88 14.16 -60.98
N SER A 334 45.92 14.60 -61.81
CA SER A 334 45.96 15.88 -62.50
C SER A 334 45.26 16.97 -61.69
N ILE A 335 45.78 18.20 -61.72
CA ILE A 335 45.05 19.40 -61.31
C ILE A 335 44.89 20.25 -62.57
N GLY A 336 43.65 20.44 -63.04
CA GLY A 336 43.35 21.36 -64.14
C GLY A 336 43.76 20.88 -65.54
N GLU A 337 44.42 19.73 -65.68
CA GLU A 337 44.84 19.15 -66.95
C GLU A 337 43.99 17.93 -67.33
N VAL A 338 43.80 17.72 -68.64
CA VAL A 338 43.08 16.54 -69.17
C VAL A 338 43.91 15.26 -69.07
N THR A 339 45.24 15.37 -69.03
CA THR A 339 46.17 14.27 -68.85
C THR A 339 47.09 14.53 -67.67
N ILE A 340 47.59 13.47 -67.06
CA ILE A 340 48.55 13.57 -65.95
C ILE A 340 49.92 13.88 -66.55
N PRO A 341 50.57 15.01 -66.18
CA PRO A 341 51.91 15.32 -66.65
C PRO A 341 52.92 14.26 -66.18
N SER A 342 53.86 13.87 -67.04
CA SER A 342 54.94 12.96 -66.67
C SER A 342 55.98 13.69 -65.81
N GLY A 343 56.44 13.05 -64.73
CA GLY A 343 57.43 13.63 -63.81
C GLY A 343 57.04 13.49 -62.34
N GLU A 344 57.61 14.36 -61.50
CA GLU A 344 57.35 14.41 -60.06
C GLU A 344 56.64 15.72 -59.70
N SER A 345 55.46 15.60 -59.09
CA SER A 345 54.57 16.75 -58.84
C SER A 345 54.70 17.29 -57.43
N LEU A 346 54.90 18.60 -57.34
CA LEU A 346 54.65 19.40 -56.15
C LEU A 346 53.23 19.96 -56.22
N PHE A 347 52.44 19.72 -55.19
CA PHE A 347 51.11 20.28 -55.06
C PHE A 347 51.10 21.41 -54.04
N LEU A 348 50.27 22.41 -54.29
CA LEU A 348 50.24 23.66 -53.54
C LEU A 348 48.81 24.01 -53.13
N LEU A 349 48.65 24.54 -51.92
CA LEU A 349 47.40 25.09 -51.41
C LEU A 349 47.61 26.57 -51.05
N GLU A 350 46.70 27.45 -51.46
CA GLU A 350 46.68 28.88 -51.14
C GLU A 350 45.99 29.12 -49.79
N ARG A 351 46.70 29.64 -48.79
CA ARG A 351 46.18 29.82 -47.41
C ARG A 351 45.04 30.85 -47.32
N ALA A 352 44.93 31.76 -48.27
CA ALA A 352 43.97 32.87 -48.22
C ALA A 352 42.60 32.46 -48.81
N GLU A 353 41.54 32.60 -48.02
CA GLU A 353 40.17 32.41 -48.50
C GLU A 353 39.74 33.62 -49.37
N ASN A 354 39.10 33.35 -50.52
CA ASN A 354 38.50 34.36 -51.41
C ASN A 354 39.45 35.45 -51.97
N ALA A 355 40.78 35.28 -51.90
CA ALA A 355 41.72 36.25 -52.47
C ALA A 355 41.56 36.38 -54.00
N THR A 356 41.48 37.57 -54.56
CA THR A 356 41.30 37.76 -56.02
C THR A 356 42.58 38.18 -56.76
N THR A 357 43.64 38.57 -56.04
CA THR A 357 44.94 39.04 -56.59
C THR A 357 45.85 37.90 -57.04
N PRO A 358 46.27 37.80 -58.33
CA PRO A 358 47.06 36.66 -58.85
C PRO A 358 48.28 36.34 -57.99
N LEU A 359 48.48 35.05 -57.70
CA LEU A 359 49.63 34.55 -56.95
C LEU A 359 50.74 34.16 -57.93
N THR A 360 51.92 34.77 -57.78
CA THR A 360 53.08 34.44 -58.61
C THR A 360 53.54 33.01 -58.32
N LEU A 361 53.52 32.18 -59.36
CA LEU A 361 54.05 30.81 -59.35
C LEU A 361 54.86 30.59 -60.62
N THR A 362 56.19 30.61 -60.50
CA THR A 362 57.09 30.44 -61.64
C THR A 362 58.24 29.50 -61.28
N SER A 363 58.79 28.82 -62.28
CA SER A 363 59.96 27.94 -62.12
C SER A 363 60.95 28.20 -63.25
N THR A 364 62.25 28.19 -62.93
CA THR A 364 63.32 28.13 -63.94
C THR A 364 63.79 26.70 -64.22
N ALA A 365 63.38 25.72 -63.40
CA ALA A 365 63.53 24.30 -63.70
C ALA A 365 62.52 23.88 -64.79
N THR A 366 62.88 22.85 -65.57
CA THR A 366 61.98 22.27 -66.58
C THR A 366 60.79 21.61 -65.90
N ALA A 367 59.64 22.28 -65.97
CA ALA A 367 58.42 21.85 -65.30
C ALA A 367 57.16 22.34 -66.02
N THR A 368 56.07 21.60 -65.85
CA THR A 368 54.72 22.05 -66.21
C THR A 368 54.10 22.71 -64.99
N ILE A 369 53.64 23.96 -65.12
CA ILE A 369 53.01 24.71 -64.02
C ILE A 369 51.52 24.81 -64.29
N ASN A 370 50.71 24.28 -63.38
CA ASN A 370 49.28 24.53 -63.34
C ASN A 370 48.98 25.52 -62.19
N ALA A 371 48.70 26.77 -62.56
CA ALA A 371 48.49 27.85 -61.61
C ALA A 371 47.12 27.75 -60.91
N PHE A 372 46.94 28.50 -59.83
CA PHE A 372 45.69 28.50 -59.05
C PHE A 372 44.48 28.92 -59.90
N ALA A 373 43.52 28.01 -60.10
CA ALA A 373 42.27 28.27 -60.78
C ALA A 373 41.34 29.13 -59.91
N ARG A 374 40.92 30.31 -60.40
CA ARG A 374 40.15 31.31 -59.65
C ARG A 374 38.78 31.51 -60.26
N ALA A 375 37.74 31.20 -59.50
CA ALA A 375 36.35 31.52 -59.83
C ALA A 375 35.62 32.05 -58.58
N SER A 376 34.62 32.92 -58.78
CA SER A 376 33.78 33.41 -57.68
C SER A 376 33.02 32.24 -57.06
N TYR A 377 33.08 32.12 -55.72
CA TYR A 377 32.34 31.12 -54.92
C TYR A 377 32.71 29.64 -55.11
N LEU A 378 33.54 29.29 -56.12
CA LEU A 378 34.05 27.93 -56.32
C LEU A 378 35.27 27.69 -55.41
N ARG A 379 35.20 26.70 -54.52
CA ARG A 379 36.29 26.37 -53.58
C ARG A 379 37.19 25.25 -54.11
N TYR A 380 36.64 24.33 -54.92
CA TYR A 380 37.39 23.24 -55.54
C TYR A 380 36.94 22.98 -56.98
N ALA A 381 37.86 23.11 -57.93
CA ALA A 381 37.62 22.69 -59.32
C ALA A 381 38.09 21.24 -59.50
N LEU A 382 37.19 20.32 -59.86
CA LEU A 382 37.58 19.01 -60.39
C LEU A 382 37.76 19.15 -61.90
N SER A 383 38.80 18.51 -62.46
CA SER A 383 38.98 18.35 -63.90
C SER A 383 38.94 16.86 -64.22
N GLY A 384 37.96 16.42 -65.00
CA GLY A 384 37.81 15.02 -65.38
C GLY A 384 38.81 14.63 -66.47
N ASN A 385 39.39 13.42 -66.37
CA ASN A 385 40.18 12.85 -67.46
C ASN A 385 39.24 12.10 -68.43
N PRO A 386 39.23 12.40 -69.74
CA PRO A 386 38.45 11.69 -70.76
C PRO A 386 38.88 10.24 -71.06
N THR A 387 40.03 9.77 -70.55
CA THR A 387 40.68 8.53 -71.03
C THR A 387 40.62 7.33 -70.07
N GLY A 388 39.62 7.26 -69.19
CA GLY A 388 39.34 6.03 -68.44
C GLY A 388 40.27 5.73 -67.25
N VAL A 389 41.09 6.69 -66.83
CA VAL A 389 41.74 6.67 -65.52
C VAL A 389 40.96 7.62 -64.61
N ARG A 390 40.25 7.07 -63.62
CA ARG A 390 39.54 7.81 -62.56
C ARG A 390 40.39 9.02 -62.12
N GLY A 391 39.94 10.23 -62.43
CA GLY A 391 40.59 11.46 -61.97
C GLY A 391 40.26 11.67 -60.50
N HIS A 392 41.04 11.07 -59.61
CA HIS A 392 40.78 11.15 -58.17
C HIS A 392 41.05 12.58 -57.68
N LEU A 393 40.04 13.21 -57.08
CA LEU A 393 40.27 14.33 -56.17
C LEU A 393 41.10 13.79 -55.02
N HIS A 394 42.39 14.11 -54.94
CA HIS A 394 43.09 14.03 -53.67
C HIS A 394 43.10 15.44 -53.04
N THR A 395 42.36 15.62 -51.96
CA THR A 395 42.50 16.80 -51.08
C THR A 395 43.32 16.35 -49.88
N LEU A 396 44.53 16.89 -49.77
CA LEU A 396 45.49 16.47 -48.76
C LEU A 396 45.60 17.56 -47.70
N LEU A 397 45.40 17.18 -46.45
CA LEU A 397 45.97 17.90 -45.32
C LEU A 397 47.38 17.33 -45.12
N PRO A 398 48.45 18.09 -45.45
CA PRO A 398 49.83 17.62 -45.31
C PRO A 398 50.12 17.06 -43.91
N ILE A 399 51.12 16.19 -43.78
CA ILE A 399 51.59 15.72 -42.47
C ILE A 399 51.93 16.93 -41.59
N GLY A 400 51.36 16.98 -40.39
CA GLY A 400 51.54 18.11 -39.46
C GLY A 400 50.68 19.34 -39.73
N SER A 401 49.87 19.35 -40.81
CA SER A 401 48.82 20.37 -41.02
C SER A 401 47.57 20.14 -40.17
N VAL A 402 47.46 18.97 -39.52
CA VAL A 402 46.39 18.62 -38.59
C VAL A 402 46.59 19.39 -37.28
N VAL A 403 46.37 20.69 -37.35
CA VAL A 403 45.68 21.39 -36.27
C VAL A 403 44.23 21.51 -36.73
N ILE A 404 43.51 20.38 -36.75
CA ILE A 404 42.12 20.48 -36.34
C ILE A 404 42.26 20.91 -34.89
N GLY A 405 41.95 22.17 -34.60
CA GLY A 405 42.03 22.71 -33.25
C GLY A 405 41.35 21.76 -32.25
N GLY A 406 41.82 21.78 -31.01
CA GLY A 406 41.23 20.96 -29.95
C GLY A 406 41.69 19.49 -29.89
N GLN A 407 42.42 18.95 -30.86
CA GLN A 407 42.94 17.58 -30.74
C GLN A 407 44.20 17.47 -29.86
N GLY A 408 45.07 18.49 -29.83
CA GLY A 408 46.34 18.45 -29.10
C GLY A 408 46.25 18.58 -27.57
N GLY A 409 45.06 18.85 -27.02
CA GLY A 409 44.86 19.05 -25.58
C GLY A 409 44.77 17.73 -24.78
N LEU A 410 45.04 17.81 -23.48
CA LEU A 410 44.65 16.80 -22.50
C LEU A 410 43.11 16.77 -22.43
N LEU A 411 42.47 16.07 -23.35
CA LEU A 411 41.04 15.78 -23.26
C LEU A 411 40.81 14.60 -22.30
N TYR A 412 39.66 14.63 -21.65
CA TYR A 412 39.17 13.57 -20.77
C TYR A 412 39.36 12.19 -21.42
N PRO A 413 39.64 11.12 -20.63
CA PRO A 413 40.01 9.79 -21.12
C PRO A 413 38.90 9.03 -21.88
N THR A 414 37.84 9.71 -22.30
CA THR A 414 36.73 9.14 -23.07
C THR A 414 37.07 9.07 -24.55
N THR A 415 36.76 7.96 -25.20
CA THR A 415 36.86 7.82 -26.66
C THR A 415 35.91 8.80 -27.35
N TYR A 416 36.38 9.48 -28.39
CA TYR A 416 35.59 10.40 -29.22
C TYR A 416 35.47 9.88 -30.66
N ASP A 417 34.27 10.00 -31.24
CA ASP A 417 34.01 9.88 -32.66
C ASP A 417 34.10 11.23 -33.35
N CYS A 418 34.57 11.19 -34.59
CA CYS A 418 34.68 12.36 -35.42
C CYS A 418 33.63 12.26 -36.54
N HIS A 419 32.67 13.19 -36.57
CA HIS A 419 31.68 13.30 -37.63
C HIS A 419 32.09 14.42 -38.59
N LEU A 420 32.37 14.03 -39.83
CA LEU A 420 32.58 14.95 -40.93
C LEU A 420 31.27 15.06 -41.72
N ILE A 421 30.69 16.25 -41.76
CA ILE A 421 29.56 16.58 -42.63
C ILE A 421 30.13 17.34 -43.83
N THR A 422 29.94 16.78 -45.02
CA THR A 422 30.40 17.38 -46.26
C THR A 422 29.22 17.71 -47.16
N LEU A 423 29.06 18.98 -47.51
CA LEU A 423 28.15 19.40 -48.58
C LEU A 423 28.88 19.17 -49.91
N CYS A 424 28.42 18.29 -50.78
CA CYS A 424 28.91 18.23 -52.17
C CYS A 424 27.85 18.83 -53.10
N ARG A 425 28.26 19.80 -53.93
CA ARG A 425 27.49 20.28 -55.08
C ARG A 425 28.04 19.65 -56.35
N GLN A 426 27.27 18.82 -57.06
CA GLN A 426 27.76 18.15 -58.29
C GLN A 426 27.20 18.79 -59.57
N SER A 427 27.95 18.70 -60.66
CA SER A 427 27.58 19.24 -61.97
C SER A 427 27.38 18.17 -63.06
N ASP A 428 27.43 16.89 -62.69
CA ASP A 428 27.35 15.77 -63.62
C ASP A 428 26.53 14.62 -63.03
N THR A 429 26.25 13.63 -63.90
CA THR A 429 25.34 12.51 -63.64
C THR A 429 26.11 11.24 -63.24
N SER A 430 27.27 11.36 -62.60
CA SER A 430 28.07 10.18 -62.23
C SER A 430 28.15 9.98 -60.74
N GLU A 431 28.01 8.72 -60.32
CA GLU A 431 28.14 8.33 -58.92
C GLU A 431 29.52 8.73 -58.38
N LYS A 432 29.53 9.26 -57.15
CA LYS A 432 30.76 9.62 -56.45
C LYS A 432 30.89 8.86 -55.12
N GLU A 433 32.11 8.47 -54.79
CA GLU A 433 32.46 8.01 -53.43
C GLU A 433 33.51 8.94 -52.83
N LEU A 434 33.39 9.21 -51.52
CA LEU A 434 34.37 9.94 -50.73
C LEU A 434 35.08 8.96 -49.78
N ASP A 435 36.38 8.78 -49.96
CA ASP A 435 37.23 7.96 -49.10
C ASP A 435 38.15 8.85 -48.25
N LEU A 436 38.33 8.47 -46.99
CA LEU A 436 39.31 9.07 -46.09
C LEU A 436 40.46 8.12 -45.86
N TYR A 437 41.68 8.62 -46.01
CA TYR A 437 42.93 7.92 -45.81
C TYR A 437 43.81 8.67 -44.81
N ILE A 438 44.69 7.96 -44.13
CA ILE A 438 45.79 8.54 -43.35
C ILE A 438 47.13 8.05 -43.87
N SER A 439 48.15 8.89 -43.76
CA SER A 439 49.54 8.56 -44.10
C SER A 439 50.50 9.36 -43.23
N ASN A 440 51.59 8.73 -42.79
CA ASN A 440 52.67 9.36 -42.01
C ASN A 440 53.97 9.54 -42.83
N ASP A 441 53.99 9.13 -44.09
CA ASP A 441 55.18 9.18 -44.97
C ASP A 441 54.89 9.76 -46.37
N GLU A 442 53.62 10.07 -46.64
CA GLU A 442 53.07 10.52 -47.94
C GLU A 442 53.27 9.50 -49.08
N VAL A 443 53.59 8.24 -48.74
CA VAL A 443 53.85 7.12 -49.66
C VAL A 443 52.83 6.01 -49.47
N ASN A 444 52.62 5.58 -48.22
CA ASN A 444 51.71 4.50 -47.83
C ASN A 444 50.43 5.10 -47.26
N PHE A 445 49.27 4.66 -47.79
CA PHE A 445 47.96 5.22 -47.46
C PHE A 445 47.05 4.16 -46.87
N THR A 446 46.50 4.41 -45.68
CA THR A 446 45.55 3.53 -45.01
C THR A 446 44.15 4.16 -45.05
N ARG A 447 43.18 3.49 -45.67
CA ARG A 447 41.78 3.96 -45.69
C ARG A 447 41.16 3.77 -44.30
N ILE A 448 40.55 4.83 -43.76
CA ILE A 448 39.91 4.82 -42.44
C ILE A 448 38.39 5.01 -42.50
N SER A 449 37.85 5.52 -43.61
CA SER A 449 36.42 5.67 -43.80
C SER A 449 36.07 5.77 -45.30
N ARG A 450 34.84 5.39 -45.66
CA ARG A 450 34.26 5.48 -47.00
C ARG A 450 32.82 5.97 -46.86
N SER A 451 32.41 6.95 -47.65
CA SER A 451 31.02 7.40 -47.69
C SER A 451 30.13 6.35 -48.35
N THR A 452 28.82 6.41 -48.08
CA THR A 452 27.86 5.81 -49.01
C THR A 452 28.01 6.46 -50.39
N PRO A 453 27.74 5.73 -51.49
CA PRO A 453 27.75 6.32 -52.82
C PRO A 453 26.79 7.50 -52.89
N ILE A 454 27.28 8.58 -53.50
CA ILE A 454 26.53 9.81 -53.72
C ILE A 454 25.92 9.68 -55.10
N GLY A 455 24.61 9.45 -55.15
CA GLY A 455 23.88 9.07 -56.36
C GLY A 455 23.99 10.07 -57.51
N ASP A 456 23.72 9.57 -58.71
CA ASP A 456 23.64 10.32 -59.96
C ASP A 456 22.25 10.95 -60.14
N ASP A 457 22.21 12.25 -60.48
CA ASP A 457 20.97 12.87 -60.96
C ASP A 457 21.17 13.35 -62.40
N THR A 458 20.30 12.84 -63.27
CA THR A 458 20.29 13.10 -64.72
C THR A 458 19.77 14.49 -65.08
N SER A 459 19.27 15.26 -64.11
CA SER A 459 18.58 16.53 -64.33
C SER A 459 19.47 17.74 -64.67
N ASN A 460 20.81 17.60 -64.66
CA ASN A 460 21.78 18.71 -64.78
C ASN A 460 21.57 19.84 -63.73
N ALA A 461 20.75 19.63 -62.71
CA ALA A 461 20.57 20.57 -61.60
C ALA A 461 21.69 20.36 -60.58
N GLY A 462 22.27 21.45 -60.06
CA GLY A 462 23.28 21.35 -59.01
C GLY A 462 22.70 20.74 -57.74
N LEU A 463 22.93 19.45 -57.51
CA LEU A 463 22.49 18.75 -56.31
C LEU A 463 23.36 19.10 -55.12
N HIS A 464 22.75 19.48 -54.00
CA HIS A 464 23.47 19.60 -52.72
C HIS A 464 23.24 18.33 -51.90
N THR A 465 24.27 17.50 -51.75
CA THR A 465 24.20 16.29 -50.94
C THR A 465 24.99 16.44 -49.67
N HIS A 466 24.38 16.10 -48.53
CA HIS A 466 25.07 15.98 -47.26
C HIS A 466 25.67 14.59 -47.13
N ILE A 467 26.98 14.52 -46.98
CA ILE A 467 27.73 13.29 -46.76
C ILE A 467 28.16 13.29 -45.30
N GLN A 468 27.64 12.35 -44.51
CA GLN A 468 28.06 12.16 -43.13
C GLN A 468 29.01 10.97 -43.05
N MET A 469 30.21 11.19 -42.53
CA MET A 469 31.20 10.14 -42.33
C MET A 469 31.65 10.12 -40.87
N ARG A 470 31.66 8.93 -40.28
CA ARG A 470 32.24 8.67 -38.97
C ARG A 470 33.66 8.15 -39.15
N GLN A 471 34.61 8.74 -38.43
CA GLN A 471 35.99 8.28 -38.38
C GLN A 471 36.54 8.41 -36.95
N GLY A 472 37.55 7.59 -36.63
CA GLY A 472 38.36 7.78 -35.44
C GLY A 472 39.27 9.01 -35.55
N ARG A 473 39.90 9.38 -34.45
CA ARG A 473 40.85 10.50 -34.40
C ARG A 473 42.11 10.19 -35.25
N VAL A 474 42.62 11.20 -35.98
CA VAL A 474 43.88 11.07 -36.73
C VAL A 474 45.06 11.06 -35.73
N PRO A 475 45.94 10.03 -35.74
CA PRO A 475 47.08 9.99 -34.84
C PRO A 475 48.07 11.14 -35.08
N SER A 476 48.79 11.55 -34.04
CA SER A 476 49.89 12.52 -34.19
C SER A 476 50.92 12.01 -35.21
N GLY A 477 51.39 12.90 -36.10
CA GLY A 477 52.34 12.55 -37.16
C GLY A 477 51.73 11.96 -38.43
N TYR A 478 50.40 11.81 -38.50
CA TYR A 478 49.69 11.42 -39.71
C TYR A 478 48.99 12.63 -40.36
N GLY A 479 49.02 12.70 -41.69
CA GLY A 479 48.15 13.56 -42.48
C GLY A 479 46.80 12.88 -42.77
N LEU A 480 45.76 13.68 -43.05
CA LEU A 480 44.45 13.22 -43.50
C LEU A 480 44.32 13.48 -45.00
N TYR A 481 43.94 12.46 -45.74
CA TYR A 481 43.91 12.44 -47.19
C TYR A 481 42.51 12.06 -47.65
N ILE A 482 41.92 12.89 -48.48
CA ILE A 482 40.57 12.70 -48.96
C ILE A 482 40.66 12.32 -50.42
N ARG A 483 40.00 11.23 -50.80
CA ARG A 483 39.88 10.78 -52.18
C ARG A 483 38.43 10.85 -52.61
N MET A 484 38.12 11.63 -53.64
CA MET A 484 36.81 11.60 -54.29
C MET A 484 36.97 11.12 -55.73
N GLY A 485 36.24 10.08 -56.11
CA GLY A 485 36.28 9.54 -57.46
C GLY A 485 34.91 9.63 -58.14
N SER A 486 34.90 9.83 -59.46
CA SER A 486 33.75 9.61 -60.33
C SER A 486 33.92 8.33 -61.14
N ASP A 487 32.83 7.80 -61.71
CA ASP A 487 32.86 6.66 -62.63
C ASP A 487 33.62 6.95 -63.95
N GLY A 488 33.91 8.21 -64.24
CA GLY A 488 34.76 8.65 -65.36
C GLY A 488 34.01 9.06 -66.63
N SER A 489 32.69 9.25 -66.56
CA SER A 489 31.86 9.60 -67.73
C SER A 489 31.86 11.09 -68.14
N SER A 490 32.36 12.02 -67.30
CA SER A 490 32.31 13.46 -67.58
C SER A 490 33.66 14.18 -67.40
N ALA A 491 34.11 14.87 -68.45
CA ALA A 491 35.36 15.66 -68.46
C ALA A 491 35.22 17.03 -67.76
N ASN A 492 33.98 17.54 -67.63
CA ASN A 492 33.68 18.89 -67.13
C ASN A 492 32.99 18.87 -65.76
N ALA A 493 33.07 17.75 -65.03
CA ALA A 493 32.47 17.61 -63.71
C ALA A 493 33.21 18.48 -62.69
N TYR A 494 32.49 19.32 -61.94
CA TYR A 494 32.98 19.95 -60.72
C TYR A 494 32.20 19.43 -59.50
N CYS A 495 32.88 19.28 -58.34
CA CYS A 495 32.21 19.18 -57.04
C CYS A 495 32.74 20.25 -56.09
N ASP A 496 31.84 21.09 -55.59
CA ASP A 496 32.15 21.98 -54.47
C ASP A 496 31.93 21.22 -53.16
N LEU A 497 32.98 21.11 -52.35
CA LEU A 497 32.92 20.48 -51.03
C LEU A 497 32.89 21.56 -49.95
N LYS A 498 32.02 21.42 -48.94
CA LYS A 498 32.11 22.20 -47.69
C LYS A 498 32.15 21.25 -46.52
N PHE A 499 33.23 21.30 -45.75
CA PHE A 499 33.46 20.41 -44.62
C PHE A 499 33.08 21.08 -43.30
N THR A 500 32.38 20.32 -42.45
CA THR A 500 32.15 20.65 -41.04
C THR A 500 32.56 19.44 -40.21
N TYR A 501 33.39 19.65 -39.19
CA TYR A 501 33.93 18.59 -38.35
C TYR A 501 33.39 18.72 -36.92
N HIS A 502 32.88 17.62 -36.38
CA HIS A 502 32.33 17.57 -35.02
C HIS A 502 32.98 16.43 -34.24
N LEU A 503 33.34 16.69 -32.98
CA LEU A 503 33.83 15.70 -32.02
C LEU A 503 32.68 15.30 -31.09
N TYR A 504 32.36 14.02 -31.02
CA TYR A 504 31.32 13.47 -30.13
C TYR A 504 31.91 12.41 -29.21
N PRO A 505 31.59 12.39 -27.91
CA PRO A 505 31.88 11.23 -27.06
C PRO A 505 31.19 9.97 -27.63
N VAL A 506 31.88 8.83 -27.68
CA VAL A 506 31.38 7.59 -28.30
C VAL A 506 30.00 7.17 -27.77
N ASN A 507 29.74 7.43 -26.49
CA ASN A 507 28.50 7.03 -25.80
C ASN A 507 27.29 7.90 -26.18
N LEU A 508 27.50 9.09 -26.76
CA LEU A 508 26.44 9.97 -27.26
C LEU A 508 26.04 9.62 -28.71
N ALA A 509 26.89 8.90 -29.46
CA ALA A 509 26.59 8.50 -30.84
C ALA A 509 25.63 7.30 -30.92
N THR A 510 25.46 6.55 -29.82
CA THR A 510 24.57 5.37 -29.75
C THR A 510 23.17 5.68 -29.25
N ALA A 511 22.92 6.89 -28.75
CA ALA A 511 21.59 7.34 -28.35
C ALA A 511 20.93 8.08 -29.53
N ASN A 512 20.38 7.30 -30.46
CA ASN A 512 19.37 7.69 -31.47
C ASN A 512 19.39 9.16 -31.96
N ILE A 513 20.01 9.35 -33.13
CA ILE A 513 19.51 10.31 -34.13
C ILE A 513 18.61 9.53 -35.08
#